data_AF-A0A925UHY6-F1
#
_entry.id   AF-A0A925UHY6-F1
#
_cell.length_a   1.000
_cell.length_b   1.000
_cell.length_c   1.000
_cell.angle_alpha   90.00
_cell.angle_beta   90.00
_cell.angle_gamma   90.00
#
_symmetry.space_group_name_H-M   'P 1'
#
loop_
_entity.id
_entity.type
_entity.pdbx_description
1 polymer ?
#
loop_
_entity_poly.entity_id
_entity_poly.type
_entity_poly.pdbx_seq_one_letter_code
_entity_poly.pdbx_strand_id
1 'polypeptide(L)' 'WSERRDHLAGSLAVSLLDRSLAAGWLRRSKDSRALQLTPPGAQVFARWIRP' A
#
# COMPACT_ATOMS: atom_id res chain seq x y z
N TRP A 1 -9.50 -1.71 -13.69
CA TRP A 1 -8.40 -0.78 -13.42
C TRP A 1 -8.89 0.57 -13.90
N SER A 2 -9.26 1.47 -12.99
CA SER A 2 -10.03 2.70 -13.31
C SER A 2 -9.48 3.97 -12.64
N GLU A 3 -8.49 3.84 -11.75
CA GLU A 3 -7.87 4.98 -11.07
C GLU A 3 -6.91 5.68 -12.03
N ARG A 4 -7.16 6.95 -12.35
CA ARG A 4 -6.34 7.77 -13.25
C ARG A 4 -5.23 8.48 -12.47
N ARG A 5 -4.37 7.69 -11.81
CA ARG A 5 -3.22 8.15 -11.03
C ARG A 5 -2.01 7.26 -11.31
N ASP A 6 -0.84 7.73 -10.88
CA ASP A 6 0.37 6.93 -10.92
C ASP A 6 0.17 5.63 -10.15
N HIS A 7 0.59 4.53 -10.77
CA HIS A 7 0.39 3.18 -10.28
C HIS A 7 1.68 2.41 -10.49
N LEU A 8 2.05 1.63 -9.48
CA LEU A 8 3.21 0.76 -9.55
C LEU A 8 2.74 -0.65 -9.91
N ALA A 9 3.37 -1.26 -10.92
CA ALA A 9 3.07 -2.61 -11.40
C ALA A 9 4.34 -3.48 -11.43
N GLY A 10 4.17 -4.79 -11.68
CA GLY A 10 5.26 -5.76 -11.74
C GLY A 10 5.55 -6.47 -10.40
N SER A 11 6.48 -7.43 -10.44
CA SER A 11 6.76 -8.34 -9.31
C SER A 11 7.23 -7.61 -8.04
N LEU A 12 7.98 -6.52 -8.19
CA LEU A 12 8.39 -5.67 -7.08
C LEU A 12 7.19 -5.01 -6.39
N ALA A 13 6.27 -4.46 -7.18
CA ALA A 13 5.06 -3.82 -6.66
C ALA A 13 4.18 -4.82 -5.89
N VAL A 14 4.05 -6.04 -6.42
CA VAL A 14 3.33 -7.14 -5.76
C VAL A 14 4.00 -7.50 -4.43
N SER A 15 5.32 -7.71 -4.44
CA SER A 15 6.07 -8.07 -3.22
C SER A 15 5.99 -6.99 -2.14
N LEU A 16 6.02 -5.71 -2.55
CA LEU A 16 5.87 -4.57 -1.65
C LEU A 16 4.48 -4.55 -1.00
N LEU A 17 3.43 -4.80 -1.80
CA LEU A 17 2.06 -4.89 -1.32
C LEU A 17 1.91 -6.05 -0.32
N ASP A 18 2.39 -7.24 -0.68
CA ASP A 18 2.29 -8.43 0.18
C ASP A 18 2.98 -8.22 1.52
N ARG A 19 4.19 -7.64 1.51
CA ARG A 19 4.90 -7.29 2.74
C ARG A 19 4.13 -6.27 3.58
N SER A 20 3.56 -5.25 2.93
CA SER A 20 2.82 -4.19 3.62
C SER A 20 1.53 -4.71 4.25
N LEU A 21 0.85 -5.67 3.61
CA LEU A 21 -0.32 -6.36 4.17
C LEU A 21 0.08 -7.27 5.33
N ALA A 22 1.13 -8.09 5.16
CA ALA A 22 1.61 -9.00 6.20
C ALA A 22 2.09 -8.25 7.46
N ALA A 23 2.71 -7.09 7.28
CA ALA A 23 3.16 -6.24 8.38
C ALA A 23 2.03 -5.38 9.00
N GLY A 24 0.81 -5.44 8.46
CA GLY A 24 -0.33 -4.66 8.93
C GLY A 24 -0.25 -3.16 8.65
N TRP A 25 0.62 -2.73 7.73
CA TRP A 25 0.75 -1.33 7.31
C TRP A 25 -0.38 -0.90 6.37
N LEU A 26 -0.88 -1.85 5.58
CA LEU A 26 -2.06 -1.72 4.74
C LEU A 26 -3.09 -2.78 5.11
N ARG A 27 -4.36 -2.50 4.88
CA ARG A 27 -5.46 -3.45 5.00
C ARG A 27 -6.34 -3.40 3.75
N ARG A 28 -6.89 -4.55 3.34
CA ARG A 28 -7.87 -4.58 2.24
C ARG A 28 -9.21 -4.07 2.76
N SER A 29 -9.85 -3.21 1.98
CA SER A 29 -11.27 -2.91 2.19
C SER A 29 -12.10 -4.16 1.98
N LYS A 30 -13.19 -4.33 2.73
CA LYS A 30 -14.11 -5.47 2.57
C LYS A 30 -14.96 -5.32 1.31
N ASP A 31 -15.30 -4.08 0.96
CA ASP A 31 -16.30 -3.78 -0.05
C ASP A 31 -15.69 -3.30 -1.37
N SER A 32 -14.35 -3.20 -1.45
CA SER A 32 -13.68 -2.71 -2.65
C SER A 32 -12.23 -3.21 -2.76
N ARG A 33 -11.61 -2.93 -3.90
CA ARG A 33 -10.18 -3.20 -4.14
C ARG A 33 -9.26 -2.14 -3.53
N ALA A 34 -9.82 -1.16 -2.80
CA ALA A 34 -9.03 -0.15 -2.13
C ALA A 34 -8.26 -0.73 -0.94
N LEU A 35 -7.11 -0.12 -0.67
CA LEU A 35 -6.32 -0.39 0.52
C LEU A 35 -6.51 0.75 1.52
N GLN A 36 -6.63 0.39 2.79
CA GLN A 36 -6.66 1.33 3.90
C GLN A 36 -5.28 1.41 4.53
N LEU A 37 -4.76 2.63 4.65
CA LEU A 37 -3.53 2.91 5.38
C LEU A 37 -3.79 2.84 6.88
N THR A 38 -2.97 2.08 7.60
CA THR A 38 -3.07 1.98 9.06
C THR A 38 -2.17 3.01 9.75
N PRO A 39 -2.40 3.34 11.03
CA PRO A 39 -1.53 4.27 11.76
C PRO A 39 -0.06 3.85 11.80
N PRO A 40 0.29 2.57 12.05
CA PRO A 40 1.68 2.11 11.91
C PRO A 40 2.23 2.25 10.49
N GLY A 41 1.40 1.95 9.47
CA GLY A 41 1.80 2.10 8.07
C GLY A 41 2.15 3.54 7.71
N ALA A 42 1.36 4.51 8.20
CA ALA A 42 1.62 5.93 7.96
C ALA A 42 3.01 6.36 8.48
N GLN A 43 3.41 5.87 9.66
CA GLN A 43 4.74 6.16 10.22
C GLN A 43 5.88 5.57 9.38
N VAL A 44 5.69 4.35 8.86
CA VAL A 44 6.69 3.67 8.02
C VAL A 44 6.84 4.38 6.68
N PHE A 45 5.74 4.62 5.97
CA PHE A 45 5.79 5.29 4.67
C PHE A 45 6.30 6.74 4.79
N ALA A 46 5.98 7.45 5.86
CA ALA A 46 6.53 8.78 6.12
C ALA A 46 8.05 8.79 6.31
N ARG A 47 8.70 7.65 6.60
CA ARG A 47 10.17 7.53 6.62
C ARG A 47 10.75 7.22 5.24
N TRP A 48 9.99 6.55 4.39
CA TRP A 48 10.43 6.15 3.03
C TRP A 48 10.26 7.27 2.00
N ILE A 49 9.25 8.11 2.18
CA ILE A 49 8.85 9.14 1.21
C ILE A 49 9.39 10.53 1.64
N ARG A 50 10.29 10.58 2.63
CA ARG A 50 11.00 11.82 2.94
C ARG A 50 11.94 12.16 1.77
N PRO A 51 11.86 13.37 1.21
CA PRO A 51 12.89 13.85 0.28
C PRO A 51 14.24 13.99 1.00
#